data_AF-A0A8H5FM83-F1
#
_entry.id   AF-A0A8H5FM83-F1
#
_cell.length_a   1.000
_cell.length_b   1.000
_cell.length_c   1.000
_cell.angle_alpha   90.00
_cell.angle_beta   90.00
_cell.angle_gamma   90.00
#
_symmetry.space_group_name_H-M   'P 1'
#
loop_
_entity.id
_entity.type
_entity.pdbx_description
1 polymer ?
#
loop_
_entity_poly.entity_id
_entity_poly.type
_entity_poly.pdbx_seq_one_letter_code
_entity_poly.pdbx_strand_id
1 'polypeptide(L)'
;MKLFVEKILAPYFDRQRERLGLPSASMALWTIDVFSVHRSEEFRTYMKSTHRNIILDFVPGGCTSVGQPCDVGIQRPFKHSIRRSYHDGVVYEMMTKLVKKEPLILDTRVGPLRDKSVQWLWNGYNAINKPELVKKAFANCIVPGRDLDLSYETLTSFKVRERLRNLKNEDPVFYEELRGTRTVQIPDPSVVLAEDILVVEEDDAAICDDSSISTEVLQAALISPSAAEGLKVKKDGSYHTAALAEVDGEEPVEEVEEPGQG
;
A
#
# COMPACT_ATOMS: atom_id res chain seq x y z
N MET A 1 -14.29 10.63 -9.22
CA MET A 1 -12.89 10.97 -9.58
C MET A 1 -12.65 12.43 -9.93
N LYS A 2 -13.48 13.06 -10.78
CA LYS A 2 -13.27 14.47 -11.18
C LYS A 2 -13.05 15.45 -10.01
N LEU A 3 -13.94 15.44 -9.01
CA LEU A 3 -13.82 16.29 -7.83
C LEU A 3 -12.52 16.05 -7.05
N PHE A 4 -12.07 14.80 -6.93
CA PHE A 4 -10.79 14.49 -6.28
C PHE A 4 -9.62 15.13 -7.04
N VAL A 5 -9.62 15.01 -8.37
CA VAL A 5 -8.56 15.60 -9.21
C VAL A 5 -8.53 17.12 -9.06
N GLU A 6 -9.69 17.77 -9.17
CA GLU A 6 -9.81 19.23 -9.15
C GLU A 6 -9.53 19.84 -7.77
N LYS A 7 -9.92 19.16 -6.70
CA LYS A 7 -9.84 19.72 -5.34
C LYS A 7 -8.59 19.30 -4.60
N ILE A 8 -8.02 18.14 -4.91
CA ILE A 8 -6.92 17.55 -4.15
C ILE A 8 -5.68 17.37 -5.02
N LEU A 9 -5.76 16.55 -6.07
CA LEU A 9 -4.58 16.07 -6.79
C LEU A 9 -3.87 17.17 -7.59
N ALA A 10 -4.56 17.84 -8.51
CA ALA A 10 -3.96 18.87 -9.35
C ALA A 10 -3.44 20.05 -8.51
N PRO A 11 -4.21 20.59 -7.53
CA PRO A 11 -3.69 21.61 -6.63
C PRO A 11 -2.47 21.16 -5.81
N TYR A 12 -2.42 19.87 -5.42
CA TYR A 12 -1.25 19.33 -4.74
C TYR A 12 -0.01 19.37 -5.65
N PHE A 13 -0.10 18.90 -6.89
CA PHE A 13 1.02 18.95 -7.81
C PHE A 13 1.47 20.38 -8.12
N ASP A 14 0.54 21.31 -8.31
CA ASP A 14 0.86 22.73 -8.56
C ASP A 14 1.68 23.31 -7.40
N ARG A 15 1.24 23.08 -6.15
CA ARG A 15 1.98 23.50 -4.95
C ARG A 15 3.35 22.83 -4.85
N GLN A 16 3.47 21.55 -5.20
CA GLN A 16 4.77 20.87 -5.18
C GLN A 16 5.72 21.42 -6.24
N ARG A 17 5.23 21.76 -7.45
CA ARG A 17 6.05 22.39 -8.48
C ARG A 17 6.57 23.74 -8.03
N GLU A 18 5.70 24.59 -7.49
CA GLU A 18 6.07 25.89 -6.94
C GLU A 18 7.13 25.74 -5.82
N ARG A 19 6.87 24.85 -4.86
CA ARG A 19 7.80 24.58 -3.75
C ARG A 19 9.18 24.11 -4.23
N LEU A 20 9.24 23.36 -5.33
CA LEU A 20 10.47 22.81 -5.91
C LEU A 20 11.10 23.74 -6.96
N GLY A 21 10.50 24.89 -7.25
CA GLY A 21 10.97 25.80 -8.31
C GLY A 21 10.88 25.21 -9.72
N LEU A 22 9.98 24.25 -9.93
CA LEU A 22 9.78 23.58 -11.22
C LEU A 22 8.88 24.42 -12.14
N PRO A 23 9.12 24.40 -13.47
CA PRO A 23 8.21 24.99 -14.43
C PRO A 23 6.77 24.48 -14.26
N SER A 24 5.78 25.34 -14.51
CA SER A 24 4.36 24.96 -14.44
C SER A 24 3.98 23.84 -15.42
N ALA A 25 4.73 23.73 -16.53
CA ALA A 25 4.58 22.68 -17.54
C ALA A 25 5.26 21.35 -17.17
N SER A 26 5.95 21.25 -16.02
CA SER A 26 6.59 20.01 -15.59
C SER A 26 5.57 18.89 -15.41
N MET A 27 5.90 17.74 -16.00
CA MET A 27 5.07 16.55 -15.94
C MET A 27 5.06 15.96 -14.52
N ALA A 28 3.91 15.48 -14.09
CA ALA A 28 3.72 14.68 -12.90
C ALA A 28 3.29 13.27 -13.32
N LEU A 29 3.78 12.26 -12.60
CA LEU A 29 3.34 10.88 -12.76
C LEU A 29 2.35 10.56 -11.63
N TRP A 30 1.20 9.99 -11.98
CA TRP A 30 0.23 9.49 -11.01
C TRP A 30 0.03 7.99 -11.20
N THR A 31 0.69 7.23 -10.33
CA THR A 31 0.57 5.77 -10.26
C THR A 31 -0.69 5.38 -9.49
N ILE A 32 -1.59 4.63 -10.14
CA ILE A 32 -2.89 4.18 -9.61
C ILE A 32 -3.18 2.73 -10.00
N ASP A 33 -4.03 2.06 -9.25
CA ASP A 33 -4.54 0.74 -9.62
C ASP A 33 -5.42 0.78 -10.88
N VAL A 34 -5.66 -0.39 -11.46
CA VAL A 34 -6.51 -0.63 -12.63
C VAL A 34 -7.99 -0.84 -12.26
N PHE A 35 -8.47 -0.17 -11.21
CA PHE A 35 -9.89 -0.21 -10.85
C PHE A 35 -10.78 0.37 -11.96
N SER A 36 -11.96 -0.21 -12.20
CA SER A 36 -12.93 0.17 -13.25
C SER A 36 -13.17 1.68 -13.39
N VAL A 37 -13.30 2.39 -12.27
CA VAL A 37 -13.49 3.84 -12.28
C VAL A 37 -12.25 4.58 -12.82
N HIS A 38 -11.04 4.12 -12.49
CA HIS A 38 -9.77 4.70 -12.94
C HIS A 38 -9.46 4.40 -14.41
N ARG A 39 -9.89 3.24 -14.93
CA ARG A 39 -9.71 2.87 -16.35
C ARG A 39 -10.81 3.34 -17.28
N SER A 40 -11.91 3.90 -16.75
CA SER A 40 -13.02 4.41 -17.56
C SER A 40 -12.54 5.38 -18.65
N GLU A 41 -13.07 5.24 -19.87
CA GLU A 41 -12.70 6.11 -21.00
C GLU A 41 -13.05 7.58 -20.72
N GLU A 42 -14.18 7.82 -20.07
CA GLU A 42 -14.60 9.17 -19.65
C GLU A 42 -13.53 9.83 -18.78
N PHE A 43 -13.05 9.13 -17.75
CA PHE A 43 -12.03 9.67 -16.84
C PHE A 43 -10.69 9.88 -17.54
N ARG A 44 -10.24 8.90 -18.35
CA ARG A 44 -8.98 9.02 -19.11
C ARG A 44 -9.03 10.17 -20.12
N THR A 45 -10.15 10.34 -20.81
CA THR A 45 -10.36 11.44 -21.77
C THR A 45 -10.40 12.79 -21.05
N TYR A 46 -11.06 12.85 -19.89
CA TYR A 46 -11.04 14.02 -19.03
C TYR A 46 -9.61 14.38 -18.61
N MET A 47 -8.83 13.44 -18.08
CA MET A 47 -7.44 13.68 -17.67
C MET A 47 -6.58 14.15 -18.86
N LYS A 48 -6.67 13.48 -20.01
CA LYS A 48 -5.90 13.83 -21.22
C LYS A 48 -6.26 15.22 -21.77
N SER A 49 -7.51 15.63 -21.70
CA SER A 49 -7.96 16.92 -22.24
C SER A 49 -7.71 18.09 -21.29
N THR A 50 -7.86 17.88 -19.97
CA THR A 50 -7.85 18.94 -18.95
C THR A 50 -6.57 19.01 -18.12
N HIS A 51 -5.89 17.89 -17.86
CA HIS A 51 -4.71 17.79 -17.00
C HIS A 51 -3.53 17.17 -17.75
N ARG A 52 -3.15 17.78 -18.88
CA ARG A 52 -2.12 17.26 -19.82
C ARG A 52 -0.74 17.03 -19.21
N ASN A 53 -0.43 17.71 -18.11
CA ASN A 53 0.81 17.58 -17.35
C ASN A 53 0.76 16.48 -16.28
N ILE A 54 -0.33 15.71 -16.18
CA ILE A 54 -0.44 14.55 -15.29
C ILE A 54 -0.54 13.30 -16.16
N ILE A 55 0.48 12.45 -16.09
CA ILE A 55 0.53 11.15 -16.75
C ILE A 55 -0.08 10.13 -15.82
N LEU A 56 -1.09 9.40 -16.31
CA LEU A 56 -1.64 8.24 -15.61
C LEU A 56 -0.72 7.04 -15.84
N ASP A 57 -0.29 6.42 -14.75
CA ASP A 57 0.49 5.21 -14.73
C ASP A 57 -0.29 4.13 -13.98
N PHE A 58 -0.57 3.03 -14.65
CA PHE A 58 -1.45 1.99 -14.11
C PHE A 58 -0.60 0.84 -13.55
N VAL A 59 -0.78 0.53 -12.27
CA VAL A 59 -0.22 -0.69 -11.69
C VAL A 59 -0.98 -1.88 -12.29
N PRO A 60 -0.30 -2.86 -12.90
CA PRO A 60 -0.97 -4.03 -13.46
C PRO A 60 -1.80 -4.79 -12.42
N GLY A 61 -2.91 -5.40 -12.86
CA GLY A 61 -3.75 -6.24 -12.01
C GLY A 61 -2.93 -7.35 -11.33
N GLY A 62 -3.16 -7.57 -10.04
CA GLY A 62 -2.41 -8.52 -9.22
C GLY A 62 -0.99 -8.07 -8.83
N CYS A 63 -0.52 -6.89 -9.26
CA CYS A 63 0.80 -6.37 -8.90
C CYS A 63 0.77 -5.28 -7.82
N THR A 64 -0.39 -4.94 -7.23
CA THR A 64 -0.48 -3.87 -6.23
C THR A 64 0.37 -4.15 -5.00
N SER A 65 0.42 -5.41 -4.54
CA SER A 65 1.22 -5.85 -3.39
C SER A 65 2.74 -5.70 -3.55
N VAL A 66 3.23 -5.49 -4.78
CA VAL A 66 4.68 -5.36 -5.09
C VAL A 66 5.02 -4.08 -5.84
N GLY A 67 4.06 -3.46 -6.54
CA GLY A 67 4.28 -2.34 -7.45
C GLY A 67 3.56 -1.04 -7.03
N GLN A 68 2.69 -1.09 -6.02
CA GLN A 68 1.99 0.09 -5.52
C GLN A 68 2.59 0.53 -4.18
N PRO A 69 3.25 1.71 -4.10
CA PRO A 69 3.89 2.18 -2.86
C PRO A 69 2.93 2.26 -1.67
N CYS A 70 1.67 2.62 -1.94
CA CYS A 70 0.64 2.64 -0.91
C CYS A 70 0.51 1.26 -0.25
N ASP A 71 0.42 0.20 -1.03
CA ASP A 71 0.14 -1.15 -0.52
C ASP A 71 1.39 -1.77 0.08
N VAL A 72 2.54 -1.55 -0.56
CA VAL A 72 3.85 -2.08 -0.14
C VAL A 72 4.31 -1.52 1.21
N GLY A 73 4.11 -0.23 1.47
CA GLY A 73 4.75 0.42 2.62
C GLY A 73 3.88 1.34 3.48
N ILE A 74 2.72 1.79 2.98
CA ILE A 74 1.96 2.88 3.64
C ILE A 74 0.67 2.40 4.29
N GLN A 75 -0.11 1.56 3.60
CA GLN A 75 -1.44 1.14 4.03
C GLN A 75 -1.40 0.39 5.34
N ARG A 76 -0.40 -0.47 5.54
CA ARG A 76 -0.28 -1.26 6.77
C ARG A 76 -0.07 -0.40 8.02
N PRO A 77 0.98 0.43 8.13
CA PRO A 77 1.16 1.29 9.30
C PRO A 77 0.00 2.29 9.47
N PHE A 78 -0.64 2.72 8.37
CA PHE A 78 -1.84 3.54 8.41
C PHE A 78 -3.03 2.82 9.08
N LYS A 79 -3.41 1.65 8.56
CA LYS A 79 -4.49 0.81 9.10
C LYS A 79 -4.21 0.43 10.55
N HIS A 80 -2.96 0.12 10.88
CA HIS A 80 -2.52 -0.16 12.25
C HIS A 80 -2.79 1.00 13.20
N SER A 81 -2.34 2.19 12.83
CA SER A 81 -2.52 3.39 13.64
C SER A 81 -3.99 3.75 13.82
N ILE A 82 -4.83 3.50 12.81
CA ILE A 82 -6.29 3.66 12.92
C ILE A 82 -6.86 2.68 13.93
N ARG A 83 -6.49 1.40 13.86
CA ARG A 83 -6.96 0.35 14.80
C ARG A 83 -6.56 0.68 16.23
N ARG A 84 -5.33 1.11 16.47
CA ARG A 84 -4.87 1.56 17.80
C ARG A 84 -5.68 2.75 18.29
N SER A 85 -5.87 3.76 17.44
CA SER A 85 -6.66 4.94 17.81
C SER A 85 -8.13 4.61 18.11
N TYR A 86 -8.70 3.63 17.42
CA TYR A 86 -10.03 3.09 17.72
C TYR A 86 -10.03 2.38 19.08
N HIS A 87 -9.08 1.48 19.31
CA HIS A 87 -8.96 0.70 20.54
C HIS A 87 -8.78 1.59 21.77
N ASP A 88 -7.90 2.60 21.70
CA ASP A 88 -7.70 3.60 22.76
C ASP A 88 -9.02 4.32 23.10
N GLY A 89 -9.81 4.67 22.09
CA GLY A 89 -11.11 5.28 22.26
C GLY A 89 -12.13 4.37 22.96
N VAL A 90 -12.12 3.07 22.63
CA VAL A 90 -12.96 2.06 23.30
C VAL A 90 -12.57 1.89 24.76
N VAL A 91 -11.27 1.74 25.04
CA VAL A 91 -10.75 1.61 26.42
C VAL A 91 -11.10 2.84 27.24
N TYR A 92 -10.89 4.04 26.70
CA TYR A 92 -11.24 5.28 27.38
C TYR A 92 -12.73 5.38 27.72
N GLU A 93 -13.61 5.03 26.78
CA GLU A 93 -15.06 5.05 27.00
C GLU A 93 -15.46 4.03 28.08
N MET A 94 -14.95 2.80 28.02
CA MET A 94 -15.22 1.77 29.01
C MET A 94 -14.75 2.15 30.41
N MET A 95 -13.51 2.67 30.53
CA MET A 95 -12.96 3.13 31.81
C MET A 95 -13.79 4.28 32.40
N THR A 96 -14.23 5.21 31.55
CA THR A 96 -15.10 6.31 31.98
C THR A 96 -16.43 5.79 32.52
N LYS A 97 -17.07 4.83 31.83
CA LYS A 97 -18.33 4.21 32.27
C LYS A 97 -18.17 3.41 33.56
N LEU A 98 -17.06 2.69 33.70
CA LEU A 98 -16.74 1.93 34.90
C LEU A 98 -16.62 2.81 36.13
N VAL A 99 -15.89 3.93 36.03
CA VAL A 99 -15.76 4.92 37.12
C VAL A 99 -17.12 5.52 37.50
N LYS A 100 -17.98 5.77 36.50
CA LYS A 100 -19.33 6.29 36.71
C LYS A 100 -20.35 5.23 37.17
N LYS A 101 -19.98 3.95 37.19
CA LYS A 101 -20.86 2.80 37.45
C LYS A 101 -22.05 2.74 36.47
N GLU A 102 -21.82 3.15 35.23
CA GLU A 102 -22.80 3.05 34.14
C GLU A 102 -22.73 1.67 33.44
N PRO A 103 -23.79 1.23 32.74
CA PRO A 103 -23.73 0.02 31.92
C PRO A 103 -22.64 0.09 30.85
N LEU A 104 -21.86 -0.98 30.72
CA LEU A 104 -20.74 -1.12 29.77
C LEU A 104 -21.20 -1.43 28.34
N ILE A 105 -22.09 -0.60 27.79
CA ILE A 105 -22.62 -0.74 26.43
C ILE A 105 -22.00 0.35 25.56
N LEU A 106 -21.25 -0.02 24.52
CA LEU A 106 -20.69 0.94 23.56
C LEU A 106 -21.72 1.34 22.51
N ASP A 107 -21.65 2.60 22.07
CA ASP A 107 -22.47 3.06 20.95
C ASP A 107 -21.84 2.62 19.61
N THR A 108 -22.45 1.62 18.98
CA THR A 108 -22.00 1.05 17.70
C THR A 108 -22.75 1.62 16.50
N ARG A 109 -23.57 2.67 16.69
CA ARG A 109 -24.29 3.31 15.58
C ARG A 109 -23.29 3.98 14.65
N VAL A 110 -23.59 3.92 13.34
CA VAL A 110 -22.72 4.47 12.29
C VAL A 110 -22.44 5.96 12.46
N GLY A 111 -23.42 6.76 12.90
CA GLY A 111 -23.26 8.21 13.09
C GLY A 111 -22.12 8.55 14.08
N PRO A 112 -22.23 8.13 15.36
CA PRO A 112 -21.17 8.29 16.35
C PRO A 112 -19.82 7.71 15.93
N LEU A 113 -19.80 6.53 15.29
CA LEU A 113 -18.55 5.93 14.82
C LEU A 113 -17.90 6.76 13.69
N ARG A 114 -18.69 7.33 12.78
CA ARG A 114 -18.20 8.22 11.71
C ARG A 114 -17.57 9.49 12.26
N ASP A 115 -18.15 10.07 13.31
CA ASP A 115 -17.59 11.28 13.91
C ASP A 115 -16.26 10.98 14.62
N LYS A 116 -16.19 9.83 15.32
CA LYS A 116 -14.93 9.34 15.92
C LYS A 116 -13.89 8.95 14.86
N SER A 117 -14.30 8.43 13.71
CA SER A 117 -13.38 7.95 12.68
C SER A 117 -12.53 9.06 12.07
N VAL A 118 -12.99 10.32 12.11
CA VAL A 118 -12.19 11.47 11.68
C VAL A 118 -10.90 11.57 12.50
N GLN A 119 -11.00 11.39 13.82
CA GLN A 119 -9.84 11.39 14.70
C GLN A 119 -8.90 10.21 14.41
N TRP A 120 -9.47 9.02 14.15
CA TRP A 120 -8.66 7.84 13.84
C TRP A 120 -7.88 8.02 12.53
N LEU A 121 -8.53 8.55 11.49
CA LEU A 121 -7.89 8.87 10.21
C LEU A 121 -6.81 9.93 10.37
N TRP A 122 -7.05 10.96 11.18
CA TRP A 122 -6.04 12.00 11.47
C TRP A 122 -4.81 11.42 12.18
N ASN A 123 -5.01 10.57 13.18
CA ASN A 123 -3.93 9.88 13.88
C ASN A 123 -3.16 8.97 12.93
N GLY A 124 -3.88 8.21 12.09
CA GLY A 124 -3.30 7.39 11.04
C GLY A 124 -2.43 8.20 10.08
N TYR A 125 -2.94 9.34 9.59
CA TYR A 125 -2.20 10.24 8.70
C TYR A 125 -0.93 10.76 9.36
N ASN A 126 -1.00 11.26 10.59
CA ASN A 126 0.17 11.76 11.32
C ASN A 126 1.21 10.68 11.54
N ALA A 127 0.79 9.43 11.74
CA ALA A 127 1.72 8.32 11.87
C ALA A 127 2.51 8.09 10.57
N ILE A 128 1.86 8.14 9.40
CA ILE A 128 2.50 7.83 8.11
C ILE A 128 3.10 9.02 7.37
N ASN A 129 2.81 10.26 7.79
CA ASN A 129 3.25 11.48 7.11
C ASN A 129 4.75 11.78 7.36
N LYS A 130 5.59 10.82 6.97
CA LYS A 130 7.02 10.74 7.23
C LYS A 130 7.76 10.53 5.90
N PRO A 131 8.58 11.49 5.43
CA PRO A 131 9.25 11.38 4.13
C PRO A 131 10.07 10.11 3.94
N GLU A 132 10.72 9.63 5.00
CA GLU A 132 11.51 8.40 5.01
C GLU A 132 10.66 7.15 4.76
N LEU A 133 9.45 7.09 5.33
CA LEU A 133 8.52 5.98 5.11
C LEU A 133 8.03 5.99 3.65
N VAL A 134 7.69 7.16 3.12
CA VAL A 134 7.26 7.29 1.73
C VAL A 134 8.38 6.87 0.78
N LYS A 135 9.60 7.40 0.96
CA LYS A 135 10.75 7.01 0.13
C LYS A 135 11.02 5.51 0.19
N LYS A 136 10.96 4.93 1.39
CA LYS A 136 11.15 3.49 1.57
C LYS A 136 10.06 2.68 0.88
N ALA A 137 8.81 3.11 0.91
CA ALA A 137 7.71 2.44 0.23
C ALA A 137 7.97 2.32 -1.28
N PHE A 138 8.47 3.39 -1.91
CA PHE A 138 8.89 3.35 -3.33
C PHE A 138 10.10 2.43 -3.56
N ALA A 139 11.10 2.44 -2.67
CA ALA A 139 12.26 1.56 -2.78
C ALA A 139 11.93 0.07 -2.57
N ASN A 140 10.87 -0.23 -1.81
CA ASN A 140 10.40 -1.59 -1.61
C ASN A 140 9.52 -2.10 -2.77
N CYS A 141 9.12 -1.22 -3.71
CA CYS A 141 8.36 -1.64 -4.89
C CYS A 141 9.28 -2.33 -5.90
N ILE A 142 9.57 -3.62 -5.66
CA ILE A 142 10.43 -4.45 -6.50
C ILE A 142 9.58 -5.55 -7.13
N VAL A 143 9.64 -5.66 -8.46
CA VAL A 143 8.99 -6.77 -9.16
C VAL A 143 9.91 -8.00 -9.09
N PRO A 144 9.42 -9.17 -8.63
CA PRO A 144 10.22 -10.39 -8.57
C PRO A 144 10.90 -10.71 -9.90
N GLY A 145 12.20 -11.02 -9.86
CA GLY A 145 13.01 -11.27 -11.06
C GLY A 145 13.49 -10.01 -11.79
N ARG A 146 13.26 -8.81 -11.24
CA ARG A 146 13.81 -7.55 -11.75
C ARG A 146 14.66 -6.89 -10.66
N ASP A 147 15.89 -6.49 -11.00
CA ASP A 147 16.77 -5.74 -10.09
C ASP A 147 16.49 -4.22 -10.10
N LEU A 148 15.22 -3.85 -10.22
CA LEU A 148 14.78 -2.45 -10.32
C LEU A 148 13.60 -2.21 -9.38
N ASP A 149 13.71 -1.14 -8.60
CA ASP A 149 12.65 -0.59 -7.76
C ASP A 149 12.15 0.75 -8.30
N LEU A 150 11.12 1.31 -7.65
CA LEU A 150 10.51 2.61 -7.99
C LEU A 150 11.11 3.81 -7.24
N SER A 151 12.23 3.64 -6.53
CA SER A 151 12.90 4.74 -5.84
C SER A 151 13.45 5.78 -6.83
N TYR A 152 13.57 7.01 -6.35
CA TYR A 152 14.18 8.09 -7.13
C TYR A 152 15.62 7.75 -7.51
N GLU A 153 16.37 7.17 -6.58
CA GLU A 153 17.77 6.78 -6.73
C GLU A 153 17.93 5.74 -7.85
N THR A 154 17.08 4.70 -7.88
CA THR A 154 17.10 3.68 -8.93
C THR A 154 16.68 4.26 -10.29
N LEU A 155 15.54 4.96 -10.35
CA LEU A 155 14.99 5.50 -11.60
C LEU A 155 15.89 6.57 -12.24
N THR A 156 16.67 7.28 -11.43
CA THR A 156 17.62 8.29 -11.93
C THR A 156 19.05 7.78 -12.07
N SER A 157 19.32 6.54 -11.68
CA SER A 157 20.65 5.94 -11.70
C SER A 157 21.24 5.86 -13.12
N PHE A 158 22.57 5.86 -13.19
CA PHE A 158 23.28 5.63 -14.45
C PHE A 158 22.92 4.28 -15.06
N LYS A 159 22.83 3.22 -14.23
CA LYS A 159 22.49 1.85 -14.66
C LYS A 159 21.16 1.79 -15.41
N VAL A 160 20.11 2.43 -14.87
CA VAL A 160 18.80 2.48 -15.53
C VAL A 160 18.87 3.28 -16.83
N ARG A 161 19.51 4.44 -16.82
CA ARG A 161 19.65 5.27 -18.04
C ARG A 161 20.46 4.58 -19.13
N GLU A 162 21.50 3.84 -18.77
CA GLU A 162 22.29 3.03 -19.68
C GLU A 162 21.46 1.90 -20.28
N ARG A 163 20.73 1.15 -19.44
CA ARG A 163 19.82 0.11 -19.90
C ARG A 163 18.74 0.64 -20.84
N LEU A 164 18.15 1.80 -20.55
CA LEU A 164 17.19 2.47 -21.43
C LEU A 164 17.80 2.85 -22.80
N ARG A 165 19.06 3.31 -22.83
CA ARG A 165 19.77 3.61 -24.08
C ARG A 165 20.07 2.34 -24.87
N ASN A 166 20.43 1.25 -24.19
CA ASN A 166 20.77 -0.04 -24.80
C ASN A 166 19.53 -0.86 -25.19
N LEU A 167 18.36 -0.49 -24.68
CA LEU A 167 17.12 -1.24 -24.89
C LEU A 167 16.79 -1.45 -26.37
N LYS A 168 17.12 -0.48 -27.23
CA LYS A 168 16.99 -0.61 -28.69
C LYS A 168 17.70 -1.86 -29.26
N ASN A 169 18.80 -2.26 -28.64
CA ASN A 169 19.62 -3.38 -29.09
C ASN A 169 19.30 -4.67 -28.30
N GLU A 170 19.02 -4.56 -27.00
CA GLU A 170 18.74 -5.70 -26.11
C GLU A 170 17.33 -6.26 -26.31
N ASP A 171 16.35 -5.38 -26.47
CA ASP A 171 14.94 -5.74 -26.66
C ASP A 171 14.29 -4.73 -27.62
N PRO A 172 14.54 -4.87 -28.94
CA PRO A 172 13.99 -3.96 -29.94
C PRO A 172 12.45 -4.00 -29.97
N VAL A 173 11.83 -5.10 -29.56
CA VAL A 173 10.36 -5.22 -29.51
C VAL A 173 9.81 -4.32 -28.41
N PHE A 174 10.33 -4.44 -27.19
CA PHE A 174 9.90 -3.59 -26.08
C PHE A 174 10.32 -2.12 -26.28
N TYR A 175 11.47 -1.86 -26.92
CA TYR A 175 11.88 -0.50 -27.27
C TYR A 175 10.91 0.16 -28.27
N GLU A 176 10.48 -0.56 -29.30
CA GLU A 176 9.46 -0.07 -30.23
C GLU A 176 8.07 0.01 -29.58
N GLU A 177 7.76 -0.83 -28.59
CA GLU A 177 6.56 -0.67 -27.76
C GLU A 177 6.59 0.63 -26.96
N LEU A 178 7.70 0.94 -26.28
CA LEU A 178 7.89 2.18 -25.52
C LEU A 178 7.87 3.43 -26.41
N ARG A 179 8.41 3.33 -27.62
CA ARG A 179 8.45 4.44 -28.59
C ARG A 179 7.15 4.61 -29.36
N GLY A 180 6.41 3.53 -29.56
CA GLY A 180 5.13 3.54 -30.22
C GLY A 180 4.05 4.16 -29.33
N THR A 181 3.08 4.83 -29.95
CA THR A 181 1.76 5.07 -29.34
C THR A 181 0.95 3.76 -29.26
N ARG A 182 1.57 2.64 -28.88
CA ARG A 182 0.79 1.47 -28.48
C ARG A 182 0.19 1.83 -27.14
N THR A 183 -1.07 2.25 -27.18
CA THR A 183 -1.93 2.21 -25.99
C THR A 183 -1.74 0.82 -25.40
N VAL A 184 -1.12 0.74 -24.22
CA VAL A 184 -1.22 -0.44 -23.36
C VAL A 184 -2.69 -0.87 -23.44
N GLN A 185 -2.95 -2.15 -23.73
CA GLN A 185 -4.31 -2.67 -23.73
C GLN A 185 -4.80 -2.63 -22.28
N ILE A 186 -5.29 -1.45 -21.88
CA ILE A 186 -6.02 -1.28 -20.63
C ILE A 186 -7.26 -2.14 -20.80
N PRO A 187 -7.53 -3.08 -19.89
CA PRO A 187 -8.69 -3.94 -20.00
C PRO A 187 -9.97 -3.10 -20.14
N ASP A 188 -10.87 -3.52 -21.03
CA ASP A 188 -12.12 -2.81 -21.30
C ASP A 188 -12.88 -2.57 -19.99
N PRO A 189 -13.29 -1.32 -19.66
CA PRO A 189 -13.97 -0.99 -18.40
C PRO A 189 -15.17 -1.89 -18.05
N SER A 190 -15.78 -2.56 -19.02
CA SER A 190 -16.88 -3.52 -18.84
C SER A 190 -16.43 -4.91 -18.36
N VAL A 191 -15.17 -5.29 -18.58
CA VAL A 191 -14.59 -6.54 -18.09
C VAL A 191 -14.37 -6.41 -16.60
N VAL A 192 -15.06 -7.22 -15.78
CA VAL A 192 -14.80 -7.27 -14.34
C VAL A 192 -13.44 -7.92 -14.11
N LEU A 193 -12.51 -7.18 -13.52
CA LEU A 193 -11.21 -7.71 -13.10
C LEU A 193 -11.27 -8.13 -11.63
N ALA A 194 -10.31 -8.91 -11.15
CA ALA A 194 -10.30 -9.37 -9.75
C ALA A 194 -10.29 -8.17 -8.79
N GLU A 195 -9.57 -7.11 -9.14
CA GLU A 195 -9.53 -5.83 -8.44
C GLU A 195 -10.85 -5.05 -8.42
N ASP A 196 -11.80 -5.37 -9.31
CA ASP A 196 -13.14 -4.78 -9.31
C ASP A 196 -14.08 -5.50 -8.32
N ILE A 197 -13.72 -6.71 -7.90
CA ILE A 197 -14.51 -7.52 -6.98
C ILE A 197 -14.05 -7.20 -5.56
N LEU A 198 -14.91 -6.52 -4.80
CA LEU A 198 -14.73 -6.37 -3.36
C LEU A 198 -15.07 -7.70 -2.67
N VAL A 199 -14.14 -8.65 -2.71
CA VAL A 199 -14.23 -9.84 -1.87
C VAL A 199 -13.81 -9.42 -0.47
N VAL A 200 -14.76 -9.40 0.47
CA VAL A 200 -14.43 -9.37 1.89
C VAL A 200 -14.14 -10.81 2.25
N GLU A 201 -12.86 -11.22 2.23
CA GLU A 201 -12.50 -12.57 2.65
C GLU A 201 -12.81 -12.72 4.15
N GLU A 202 -13.47 -13.81 4.54
CA GLU A 202 -13.74 -14.11 5.96
C GLU A 202 -12.44 -14.30 6.76
N ASP A 203 -11.31 -14.60 6.12
CA ASP A 203 -9.99 -14.70 6.77
C ASP A 203 -9.37 -13.34 7.15
N ASP A 204 -9.83 -12.21 6.59
CA ASP A 204 -9.55 -10.88 7.15
C ASP A 204 -10.22 -10.68 8.53
N ALA A 205 -11.14 -11.57 8.91
CA ALA A 205 -11.78 -11.59 10.23
C ALA A 205 -11.00 -12.41 11.28
N ALA A 206 -9.88 -13.05 10.91
CA ALA A 206 -8.87 -13.43 11.89
C ALA A 206 -8.18 -12.15 12.37
N ILE A 207 -8.88 -11.41 13.24
CA ILE A 207 -8.37 -10.21 13.93
C ILE A 207 -7.21 -10.69 14.81
N CYS A 208 -6.02 -10.76 14.22
CA CYS A 208 -4.80 -10.84 14.99
C CYS A 208 -4.63 -9.43 15.58
N ASP A 209 -5.07 -9.26 16.83
CA ASP A 209 -4.95 -8.00 17.56
C ASP A 209 -3.48 -7.67 17.78
N ASP A 210 -2.90 -6.95 16.83
CA ASP A 210 -1.54 -6.44 16.88
C ASP A 210 -1.48 -5.06 17.54
N SER A 211 -2.58 -4.54 18.12
CA SER A 211 -2.63 -3.18 18.68
C SER A 211 -1.63 -2.92 19.82
N SER A 212 -1.12 -3.99 20.42
CA SER A 212 -0.01 -4.00 21.39
C SER A 212 1.34 -3.59 20.79
N ILE A 213 1.52 -3.73 19.48
CA ILE A 213 2.71 -3.34 18.74
C ILE A 213 2.67 -1.83 18.49
N SER A 214 3.75 -1.13 18.86
CA SER A 214 3.84 0.31 18.59
C SER A 214 3.96 0.60 17.09
N THR A 215 3.42 1.74 16.67
CA THR A 215 3.46 2.16 15.26
C THR A 215 4.90 2.45 14.84
N GLU A 216 5.72 2.94 15.77
CA GLU A 216 7.14 3.21 15.61
C GLU A 216 7.94 1.93 15.31
N VAL A 217 7.62 0.84 15.99
CA VAL A 217 8.27 -0.46 15.79
C VAL A 217 7.91 -1.06 14.43
N LEU A 218 6.65 -0.96 14.00
CA LEU A 218 6.25 -1.38 12.65
C LEU A 218 6.95 -0.54 11.57
N GLN A 219 7.04 0.77 11.77
CA GLN A 219 7.74 1.65 10.84
C GLN A 219 9.24 1.36 10.79
N ALA A 220 9.86 1.11 11.94
CA ALA A 220 11.26 0.72 12.02
C ALA A 220 11.53 -0.57 11.24
N ALA A 221 10.65 -1.58 11.37
CA ALA A 221 10.76 -2.84 10.63
C ALA A 221 10.54 -2.67 9.11
N LEU A 222 9.72 -1.70 8.69
CA LEU A 222 9.54 -1.36 7.27
C LEU A 222 10.73 -0.58 6.69
N ILE A 223 11.36 0.27 7.51
CA ILE A 223 12.49 1.13 7.13
C ILE A 223 13.81 0.36 7.13
N SER A 224 14.02 -0.53 8.10
CA SER A 224 15.24 -1.32 8.29
C SER A 224 14.95 -2.82 8.27
N PRO A 225 15.67 -3.63 7.47
CA PRO A 225 15.54 -5.09 7.45
C PRO A 225 16.15 -5.76 8.69
N SER A 226 16.87 -5.02 9.55
CA SER A 226 17.19 -5.48 10.90
C SER A 226 15.90 -5.55 11.68
N ALA A 227 15.27 -6.73 11.72
CA ALA A 227 14.09 -7.00 12.53
C ALA A 227 14.27 -6.33 13.90
N ALA A 228 13.32 -5.44 14.25
CA ALA A 228 13.25 -4.95 15.62
C ALA A 228 13.20 -6.20 16.51
N GLU A 229 14.20 -6.34 17.40
CA GLU A 229 14.32 -7.48 18.31
C GLU A 229 12.95 -7.80 18.92
N GLY A 230 12.48 -9.03 18.72
CA GLY A 230 11.20 -9.49 19.26
C GLY A 230 9.99 -9.43 18.33
N LEU A 231 10.14 -9.16 17.02
CA LEU A 231 9.04 -9.37 16.05
C LEU A 231 9.35 -10.46 15.02
N LYS A 232 8.41 -11.39 14.86
CA LYS A 232 8.43 -12.41 13.80
C LYS A 232 7.42 -12.04 12.72
N VAL A 233 7.84 -12.15 11.45
CA VAL A 233 6.98 -11.98 10.25
C VAL A 233 6.27 -13.31 9.96
N LYS A 234 4.94 -13.32 9.94
CA LYS A 234 4.13 -14.45 9.46
C LYS A 234 4.17 -14.54 7.93
N LYS A 235 3.72 -15.67 7.37
CA LYS A 235 3.63 -15.89 5.91
C LYS A 235 2.68 -14.90 5.20
N ASP A 236 1.70 -14.37 5.92
CA ASP A 236 0.78 -13.30 5.45
C ASP A 236 1.40 -11.89 5.55
N GLY A 237 2.67 -11.80 5.99
CA GLY A 237 3.38 -10.55 6.23
C GLY A 237 3.08 -9.90 7.58
N SER A 238 2.12 -10.38 8.37
CA SER A 238 1.80 -9.83 9.70
C SER A 238 2.96 -9.99 10.69
N TYR A 239 3.08 -9.10 11.69
CA TYR A 239 4.12 -9.19 12.71
C TYR A 239 3.46 -9.63 14.01
N HIS A 240 4.09 -10.52 14.75
CA HIS A 240 3.70 -10.82 16.14
C HIS A 240 4.90 -10.63 17.06
N THR A 241 4.62 -10.24 18.30
CA THR A 241 5.61 -10.24 19.38
C THR A 241 6.07 -11.67 19.64
N ALA A 242 7.39 -11.90 19.59
CA ALA A 242 8.02 -13.10 20.09
C ALA A 242 7.99 -13.07 21.63
N ALA A 243 6.81 -13.20 22.22
CA ALA A 243 6.72 -13.51 23.64
C ALA A 243 7.23 -14.95 23.84
N LEU A 244 8.07 -15.14 24.85
CA LEU A 244 8.75 -16.38 25.24
C LEU A 244 7.83 -17.54 25.67
N ALA A 245 6.57 -17.57 25.24
CA ALA A 245 5.58 -18.52 25.75
C ALA A 245 4.56 -18.98 24.71
N GLU A 246 5.01 -19.36 23.52
CA GLU A 246 4.28 -20.35 22.72
C GLU A 246 5.29 -21.42 22.31
N VAL A 247 5.25 -22.52 23.06
CA VAL A 247 5.98 -23.75 22.75
C VAL A 247 5.37 -24.28 21.47
N ASP A 248 6.15 -24.28 20.39
CA ASP A 248 5.82 -24.95 19.13
C ASP A 248 5.44 -26.40 19.46
N GLY A 249 4.16 -26.73 19.31
CA GLY A 249 3.70 -28.10 19.24
C GLY A 249 4.19 -28.69 17.92
N GLU A 250 5.36 -29.30 17.94
CA GLU A 250 5.81 -30.16 16.85
C GLU A 250 4.78 -31.28 16.66
N GLU A 251 4.06 -31.26 15.53
CA GLU A 251 3.37 -32.45 15.06
C GLU A 251 4.42 -33.51 14.71
N PRO A 252 4.28 -34.77 15.17
CA PRO A 252 5.26 -35.80 14.87
C PRO A 252 5.18 -36.17 13.39
N VAL A 253 6.34 -36.11 12.74
CA VAL A 253 6.58 -36.58 11.38
C VAL A 253 6.27 -38.08 11.33
N GLU A 254 5.31 -38.49 10.51
CA GLU A 254 5.07 -39.91 10.19
C GLU A 254 6.34 -40.50 9.54
N GLU A 255 6.92 -41.50 10.19
CA GLU A 255 8.00 -42.32 9.65
C GLU A 255 7.50 -43.08 8.42
N VAL A 256 8.16 -42.85 7.28
CA VAL A 256 7.98 -43.66 6.06
C VAL A 256 8.73 -44.97 6.26
N GLU A 257 8.00 -46.08 6.40
CA GLU A 257 8.56 -47.44 6.42
C GLU A 257 9.30 -47.75 5.12
N GLU A 258 10.57 -48.18 5.22
CA GLU A 258 11.34 -48.76 4.12
C GLU A 258 10.77 -50.14 3.71
N PRO A 259 10.79 -50.49 2.41
CA PRO A 259 10.35 -51.80 1.96
C PRO A 259 11.43 -52.85 2.27
N GLY A 260 11.06 -53.82 3.11
CA GLY A 260 11.88 -54.97 3.46
C GLY A 260 12.25 -55.87 2.29
N GLN A 261 13.50 -56.34 2.32
CA GLN A 261 13.98 -57.47 1.53
C GLN A 261 13.34 -58.78 2.01
N GLY A 262 12.82 -59.56 1.06
CA GLY A 262 12.36 -60.94 1.22
C GLY A 262 12.16 -61.59 -0.13
#